data_AF-B7GFC2-F1
#
_entry.id   AF-B7GFC2-F1
#
_cell.length_a   1.000
_cell.length_b   1.000
_cell.length_c   1.000
_cell.angle_alpha   90.00
_cell.angle_beta   90.00
_cell.angle_gamma   90.00
#
_symmetry.space_group_name_H-M   'P 1'
#
loop_
_entity.id
_entity.type
_entity.pdbx_description
1 polymer ?
#
loop_
_entity_poly.entity_id
_entity_poly.type
_entity_poly.pdbx_seq_one_letter_code
_entity_poly.pdbx_strand_id
1 'polypeptide(L)'
;MKLFFKKVFLSIVLFSLALSLFSSWSFTWAVFPFALLLILLVCIVTESVLLFFDKKFHSAVVFIIATLVSIPFYPSVAFVVPIYIGAVGYDIGRRLFAEG
;
A
#
# COMPACT_ATOMS: atom_id res chain seq x y z
N MET A 1 -14.40 -6.30 -9.20
CA MET A 1 -13.75 -7.13 -8.15
C MET A 1 -12.42 -7.74 -8.59
N LYS A 2 -12.32 -8.52 -9.68
CA LYS A 2 -11.03 -9.13 -10.11
C LYS A 2 -9.87 -8.13 -10.24
N LEU A 3 -10.11 -6.94 -10.80
CA LEU A 3 -9.09 -5.90 -10.96
C LEU A 3 -8.65 -5.29 -9.61
N PHE A 4 -9.56 -5.14 -8.65
CA PHE A 4 -9.23 -4.67 -7.30
C PHE A 4 -8.28 -5.66 -6.61
N PHE A 5 -8.60 -6.96 -6.65
CA PHE A 5 -7.74 -8.00 -6.08
C PHE A 5 -6.34 -8.02 -6.70
N LYS A 6 -6.20 -7.80 -8.02
CA LYS A 6 -4.88 -7.71 -8.68
C LYS A 6 -4.04 -6.54 -8.17
N LYS A 7 -4.65 -5.35 -7.99
CA LYS A 7 -3.99 -4.14 -7.47
C LYS A 7 -3.54 -4.33 -6.03
N VAL A 8 -4.44 -4.86 -5.19
CA VAL A 8 -4.17 -5.15 -3.78
C VAL A 8 -3.10 -6.22 -3.65
N PHE A 9 -3.14 -7.27 -4.46
CA PHE A 9 -2.13 -8.32 -4.45
C PHE A 9 -0.74 -7.76 -4.77
N LEU A 10 -0.61 -6.92 -5.80
CA LEU A 10 0.66 -6.30 -6.15
C LEU A 10 1.20 -5.40 -5.02
N SER A 11 0.31 -4.65 -4.37
CA SER A 11 0.64 -3.85 -3.17
C SER A 11 1.16 -4.72 -2.03
N ILE A 12 0.47 -5.83 -1.72
CA ILE A 12 0.88 -6.77 -0.67
C ILE A 12 2.24 -7.39 -0.99
N VAL A 13 2.47 -7.83 -2.22
CA VAL A 13 3.75 -8.43 -2.63
C VAL A 13 4.89 -7.43 -2.46
N LEU A 14 4.75 -6.21 -2.96
CA LEU A 14 5.78 -5.18 -2.89
C LEU A 14 6.01 -4.70 -1.45
N PHE A 15 4.95 -4.54 -0.67
CA PHE A 15 5.06 -4.25 0.76
C PHE A 15 5.80 -5.36 1.50
N SER A 16 5.43 -6.63 1.27
CA SER A 16 6.01 -7.77 1.99
C SER A 16 7.50 -7.94 1.66
N LEU A 17 7.85 -7.71 0.39
CA LEU A 17 9.23 -7.70 -0.07
C LEU A 17 10.03 -6.56 0.58
N ALA A 18 9.45 -5.36 0.67
CA ALA A 18 10.10 -4.25 1.35
C ALA A 18 10.26 -4.52 2.85
N LEU A 19 9.21 -5.04 3.51
CA LEU A 19 9.25 -5.33 4.93
C LEU A 19 10.35 -6.36 5.26
N SER A 20 10.54 -7.37 4.42
CA SER A 20 11.60 -8.36 4.61
C SER A 20 13.01 -7.82 4.35
N LEU A 21 13.16 -6.81 3.49
CA LEU A 21 14.45 -6.15 3.24
C LEU A 21 14.85 -5.19 4.37
N PHE A 22 13.87 -4.53 5.00
CA PHE A 22 14.10 -3.50 6.02
C PHE A 22 13.88 -3.97 7.46
N SER A 23 13.57 -5.25 7.68
CA SER A 23 13.37 -5.81 9.02
C SER A 23 13.94 -7.22 9.17
N SER A 24 14.08 -7.67 10.42
CA SER A 24 14.49 -9.04 10.69
C SER A 24 13.39 -10.03 10.34
N TRP A 25 13.78 -11.26 10.00
CA TRP A 25 12.84 -12.32 9.66
C TRP A 25 11.81 -12.57 10.77
N SER A 26 12.25 -12.63 12.03
CA SER A 26 11.37 -12.82 13.19
C SER A 26 10.37 -11.68 13.36
N PHE A 27 10.80 -10.44 13.13
CA PHE A 27 9.94 -9.27 13.19
C PHE A 27 8.92 -9.25 12.05
N THR A 28 9.35 -9.60 10.83
CA THR A 28 8.45 -9.69 9.67
C THR A 28 7.29 -10.62 9.98
N TRP A 29 7.56 -11.84 10.44
CA TRP A 29 6.50 -12.83 10.75
C TRP A 29 5.59 -12.39 11.91
N ALA A 30 6.13 -11.72 12.91
CA ALA A 30 5.34 -11.22 14.04
C ALA A 30 4.36 -10.13 13.62
N VAL A 31 4.75 -9.26 12.69
CA VAL A 31 3.95 -8.08 12.30
C VAL A 31 3.14 -8.33 11.02
N PHE A 32 3.49 -9.34 10.23
CA PHE A 32 2.83 -9.67 8.97
C PHE A 32 1.29 -9.69 9.01
N PRO A 33 0.61 -10.35 9.96
CA PRO A 33 -0.86 -10.38 9.97
C PRO A 33 -1.46 -8.98 10.19
N PHE A 34 -0.86 -8.17 11.07
CA PHE A 34 -1.31 -6.81 11.34
C PHE A 34 -1.03 -5.87 10.16
N ALA A 35 0.15 -6.00 9.57
CA ALA A 35 0.54 -5.24 8.39
C ALA A 35 -0.38 -5.54 7.19
N LEU A 36 -0.73 -6.82 6.99
CA LEU A 36 -1.64 -7.23 5.92
C LEU A 36 -3.05 -6.63 6.09
N LEU A 37 -3.59 -6.65 7.32
CA LEU A 37 -4.86 -5.99 7.63
C LEU A 37 -4.79 -4.48 7.40
N LEU A 38 -3.69 -3.84 7.79
CA LEU A 38 -3.47 -2.42 7.60
C LEU A 38 -3.42 -2.07 6.10
N ILE A 39 -2.70 -2.83 5.28
CA ILE A 39 -2.66 -2.61 3.81
C ILE A 39 -4.04 -2.77 3.19
N LEU A 40 -4.80 -3.80 3.57
CA LEU A 40 -6.15 -4.00 3.07
C LEU A 40 -7.05 -2.82 3.43
N LEU A 41 -7.01 -2.36 4.67
CA LEU A 41 -7.76 -1.18 5.12
C LEU A 41 -7.36 0.05 4.29
N VAL A 42 -6.07 0.28 4.11
CA VAL A 42 -5.54 1.40 3.31
C VAL A 42 -6.01 1.32 1.86
N CYS A 43 -5.99 0.14 1.24
CA CYS A 43 -6.45 -0.04 -0.13
C CYS A 43 -7.95 0.22 -0.27
N ILE A 44 -8.76 -0.22 0.71
CA ILE A 44 -10.21 0.03 0.73
C ILE A 44 -10.48 1.53 0.87
N VAL A 45 -9.89 2.18 1.87
CA VAL A 45 -10.03 3.63 2.09
C VAL A 45 -9.57 4.40 0.85
N THR A 46 -8.46 3.99 0.24
CA THR A 46 -7.96 4.61 -0.98
C THR A 46 -8.94 4.49 -2.13
N GLU A 47 -9.48 3.30 -2.43
CA GLU A 47 -10.53 3.18 -3.45
C GLU A 47 -11.74 4.06 -3.13
N SER A 48 -12.20 4.08 -1.87
CA SER A 48 -13.35 4.90 -1.47
C SER A 48 -13.10 6.39 -1.69
N VAL A 49 -11.91 6.90 -1.35
CA VAL A 49 -11.56 8.31 -1.59
C VAL A 49 -11.43 8.58 -3.09
N LEU A 50 -10.83 7.67 -3.85
CA LEU A 50 -10.63 7.83 -5.29
C LEU A 50 -11.92 7.91 -6.11
N LEU A 51 -13.07 7.45 -5.56
CA LEU A 51 -14.39 7.65 -6.17
C LEU A 51 -14.77 9.13 -6.30
N PHE A 52 -14.19 10.01 -5.47
CA PHE A 52 -14.51 11.44 -5.43
C PHE A 52 -13.50 12.31 -6.19
N PHE A 53 -12.37 11.73 -6.65
CA PHE A 53 -11.31 12.47 -7.32
C PHE A 53 -11.20 12.08 -8.79
N ASP A 54 -10.83 13.06 -9.62
CA ASP A 54 -10.51 12.83 -11.02
C ASP A 54 -9.28 11.92 -11.15
N LYS A 55 -9.25 11.08 -12.20
CA LYS A 55 -8.15 10.15 -12.49
C LYS A 55 -6.79 10.83 -12.48
N LYS A 56 -6.71 12.10 -12.90
CA LYS A 56 -5.47 12.89 -12.87
C LYS A 56 -4.84 13.00 -11.47
N PHE A 57 -5.65 12.99 -10.41
CA PHE A 57 -5.20 13.14 -9.03
C PHE A 57 -5.04 11.80 -8.29
N HIS A 58 -5.34 10.67 -8.93
CA HIS A 58 -5.37 9.38 -8.25
C HIS A 58 -4.04 9.01 -7.61
N SER A 59 -2.92 9.20 -8.31
CA SER A 59 -1.59 8.93 -7.73
C SER A 59 -1.29 9.84 -6.54
N ALA A 60 -1.63 11.13 -6.63
CA ALA A 60 -1.42 12.06 -5.52
C ALA A 60 -2.22 11.63 -4.27
N VAL A 61 -3.48 11.23 -4.45
CA VAL A 61 -4.34 10.72 -3.37
C VAL A 61 -3.75 9.47 -2.72
N VAL A 62 -3.25 8.51 -3.53
CA VAL A 62 -2.59 7.30 -3.02
C VAL A 62 -1.40 7.65 -2.12
N PHE A 63 -0.54 8.59 -2.55
CA PHE A 63 0.61 9.03 -1.75
C PHE A 63 0.23 9.83 -0.51
N ILE A 64 -0.81 10.67 -0.58
CA ILE A 64 -1.33 11.39 0.59
C ILE A 64 -1.82 10.40 1.64
N ILE A 65 -2.56 9.37 1.24
CA ILE A 65 -3.05 8.34 2.17
C ILE A 65 -1.87 7.54 2.74
N ALA A 66 -0.88 7.15 1.91
CA ALA A 66 0.33 6.50 2.40
C ALA A 66 1.11 7.37 3.40
N THR A 67 1.13 8.69 3.19
CA THR A 67 1.72 9.65 4.12
C THR A 67 0.95 9.66 5.44
N LEU A 68 -0.37 9.80 5.40
CA LEU A 68 -1.22 9.81 6.61
C LEU A 68 -1.07 8.52 7.42
N VAL A 69 -1.03 7.38 6.74
CA VAL A 69 -0.86 6.06 7.35
C VAL A 69 0.53 5.87 7.94
N SER A 70 1.55 6.52 7.37
CA SER A 70 2.93 6.40 7.85
C SER A 70 3.25 7.33 9.03
N ILE A 71 2.41 8.33 9.35
CA ILE A 71 2.61 9.25 10.50
C ILE A 71 2.87 8.52 11.83
N PRO A 72 2.05 7.52 12.24
CA PRO A 72 2.27 6.81 13.51
C PRO A 72 3.57 5.99 13.51
N PHE A 73 4.10 5.69 12.33
CA PHE A 73 5.29 4.85 12.13
C PHE A 73 6.51 5.65 11.69
N TYR A 74 6.42 6.99 11.60
CA TYR A 74 7.47 7.88 11.12
C TYR A 74 8.87 7.63 11.71
N PRO A 75 9.04 7.31 13.02
CA PRO A 75 10.37 7.02 13.55
C PRO A 75 10.98 5.69 13.06
N SER A 76 10.22 4.85 12.33
CA SER A 76 10.66 3.52 11.91
C SER A 76 10.70 3.37 10.38
N VAL A 77 11.92 3.38 9.84
CA VAL A 77 12.18 3.08 8.42
C VAL A 77 11.66 1.70 7.99
N ALA A 78 11.62 0.74 8.92
CA ALA A 78 11.12 -0.61 8.71
C ALA A 78 9.61 -0.67 8.42
N PHE A 79 8.88 0.42 8.70
CA PHE A 79 7.45 0.54 8.39
C PHE A 79 7.19 1.59 7.32
N VAL A 80 7.83 2.76 7.41
CA VAL A 80 7.60 3.86 6.48
C VAL A 80 7.94 3.43 5.05
N VAL A 81 9.12 2.83 4.83
CA VAL A 81 9.57 2.46 3.49
C VAL A 81 8.66 1.39 2.86
N PRO A 82 8.30 0.29 3.56
CA PRO A 82 7.33 -0.67 3.03
C PRO A 82 5.95 -0.07 2.73
N ILE A 83 5.43 0.84 3.55
CA ILE A 83 4.13 1.51 3.31
C ILE A 83 4.17 2.27 1.98
N TYR A 84 5.23 3.05 1.74
CA TYR A 84 5.38 3.78 0.48
C TYR A 84 5.58 2.84 -0.72
N ILE A 85 6.37 1.77 -0.58
CA ILE A 85 6.58 0.80 -1.65
C ILE A 85 5.28 0.05 -1.98
N GLY A 86 4.48 -0.30 -0.98
CA GLY A 86 3.14 -0.87 -1.17
C GLY A 86 2.20 0.11 -1.90
N ALA A 87 2.22 1.39 -1.53
CA ALA A 87 1.45 2.43 -2.18
C ALA A 87 1.85 2.63 -3.67
N VAL A 88 3.15 2.61 -3.96
CA VAL A 88 3.67 2.59 -5.34
C VAL A 88 3.18 1.36 -6.08
N GLY A 89 3.24 0.18 -5.46
CA GLY A 89 2.72 -1.06 -6.02
C GLY A 89 1.24 -1.00 -6.35
N TYR A 90 0.46 -0.38 -5.46
CA TYR A 90 -0.96 -0.15 -5.67
C TYR A 90 -1.22 0.83 -6.83
N ASP A 91 -0.49 1.95 -6.92
CA ASP A 91 -0.61 2.91 -8.03
C ASP A 91 -0.21 2.31 -9.38
N ILE A 92 0.91 1.58 -9.42
CA ILE A 92 1.34 0.84 -10.62
C ILE A 92 0.28 -0.18 -11.02
N GLY A 93 -0.23 -0.95 -10.06
CA GLY A 93 -1.32 -1.89 -10.30
C GLY A 93 -2.56 -1.19 -10.84
N ARG A 94 -2.88 0.02 -10.34
CA ARG A 94 -3.99 0.82 -10.88
C ARG A 94 -3.75 1.17 -12.34
N ARG A 95 -2.56 1.64 -12.72
CA ARG A 95 -2.25 1.99 -14.12
C ARG A 95 -2.29 0.75 -15.02
N LEU A 96 -1.60 -0.32 -14.63
CA LEU A 96 -1.52 -1.57 -15.40
C LEU A 96 -2.87 -2.29 -15.56
N PHE A 97 -3.76 -2.18 -14.58
CA PHE A 97 -5.04 -2.90 -14.56
C PHE A 97 -6.27 -2.00 -14.67
N ALA A 98 -6.13 -0.70 -14.97
CA ALA A 98 -7.24 0.20 -15.29
C ALA A 98 -7.32 0.59 -16.77
N GLU A 99 -6.32 0.21 -17.57
CA GLU A 99 -6.29 0.39 -19.03
C GLU A 99 -6.72 -0.88 -19.81
N GLY A 100 -7.17 -1.92 -19.12
CA GLY A 100 -7.65 -3.18 -19.72
C GLY A 100 -9.13 -3.43 -19.52
#